data_AF-A0A9E3XTF2-F1
#
_entry.id   AF-A0A9E3XTF2-F1
#
_cell.length_a   1.000
_cell.length_b   1.000
_cell.length_c   1.000
_cell.angle_alpha   90.00
_cell.angle_beta   90.00
_cell.angle_gamma   90.00
#
_symmetry.space_group_name_H-M   'P 1'
#
loop_
_entity.id
_entity.type
_entity.pdbx_description
1 polymer ?
#
loop_
_entity_poly.entity_id
_entity_poly.type
_entity_poly.pdbx_seq_one_letter_code
_entity_poly.pdbx_strand_id
1 'polypeptide(L)'
;MKSEEAVKPQSEVRTRWYATRTIPMPDSDERGVESILVWIEHRDDGAWAVGRASDLTQREYSEPREHDYLFTGFEIDDALDAANGALEDDVVASEQDGIAVDVAPFLRRDLESPLNEWFWGRRAT
;
A
#
# COMPACT_ATOMS: atom_id res chain seq x y z
N MET A 1 4.01 -0.40 32.72
CA MET A 1 3.27 0.59 31.92
C MET A 1 4.02 0.71 30.61
N LYS A 2 3.67 -0.12 29.61
CA LYS A 2 4.34 -0.09 28.31
C LYS A 2 3.91 1.21 27.62
N SER A 3 4.88 2.01 27.20
CA SER A 3 4.65 3.23 26.44
C SER A 3 3.92 2.85 25.15
N GLU A 4 2.76 3.46 24.93
CA GLU A 4 2.01 3.37 23.68
C GLU A 4 2.88 4.07 22.63
N GLU A 5 3.65 3.29 21.88
CA GLU A 5 4.50 3.80 20.82
C GLU A 5 3.55 4.36 19.76
N ALA A 6 3.55 5.70 19.62
CA ALA A 6 2.61 6.40 18.77
C ALA A 6 2.77 5.91 17.33
N VAL A 7 1.76 5.18 16.85
CA VAL A 7 1.64 4.78 15.44
C VAL A 7 1.79 6.04 14.61
N LYS A 8 2.85 6.13 13.80
CA LYS A 8 3.07 7.30 12.94
C LYS A 8 1.89 7.40 11.98
N PRO A 9 1.25 8.58 11.86
CA PRO A 9 0.14 8.74 10.94
C PRO A 9 0.63 8.48 9.50
N GLN A 10 -0.16 7.73 8.74
CA GLN A 10 0.14 7.30 7.36
C GLN A 10 0.54 8.48 6.44
N SER A 11 0.12 9.70 6.77
CA SER A 11 0.46 10.95 6.09
C SER A 11 1.94 11.37 6.16
N GLU A 12 2.72 10.85 7.12
CA GLU A 12 4.15 11.19 7.26
C GLU A 12 5.08 10.29 6.42
N VAL A 13 4.56 9.20 5.83
CA VAL A 13 5.40 8.17 5.16
C VAL A 13 5.63 8.47 3.67
N ARG A 14 4.73 9.20 2.98
CA ARG A 14 4.97 9.89 1.69
C ARG A 14 3.67 10.51 1.16
N THR A 15 3.74 11.69 0.56
CA THR A 15 2.63 12.43 -0.07
C THR A 15 2.17 11.87 -1.43
N ARG A 16 2.61 10.69 -1.89
CA ARG A 16 2.46 10.31 -3.32
C ARG A 16 2.08 8.86 -3.63
N TRP A 17 1.54 8.13 -2.66
CA TRP A 17 0.86 6.89 -2.95
C TRP A 17 -0.53 7.19 -3.50
N TYR A 18 -0.81 6.66 -4.68
CA TYR A 18 -2.09 6.85 -5.36
C TYR A 18 -3.18 6.00 -4.73
N ALA A 19 -2.80 4.80 -4.27
CA ALA A 19 -3.69 3.89 -3.58
C ALA A 19 -2.90 3.02 -2.59
N THR A 20 -3.57 2.64 -1.50
CA THR A 20 -3.04 1.69 -0.51
C THR A 20 -4.12 0.71 -0.08
N ARG A 21 -3.70 -0.48 0.34
CA ARG A 21 -4.50 -1.46 1.08
C ARG A 21 -3.67 -2.03 2.22
N THR A 22 -4.32 -2.25 3.35
CA THR A 22 -3.70 -2.83 4.55
C THR A 22 -4.44 -4.11 4.91
N ILE A 23 -3.68 -5.17 5.12
CA ILE A 23 -4.18 -6.51 5.42
C ILE A 23 -3.68 -6.85 6.82
N PRO A 24 -4.56 -7.08 7.80
CA PRO A 24 -4.16 -7.59 9.11
C PRO A 24 -3.67 -9.03 8.95
N MET A 25 -2.57 -9.36 9.64
CA MET A 25 -2.02 -10.70 9.76
C MET A 25 -2.03 -11.13 11.24
N PRO A 26 -2.07 -12.44 11.51
CA PRO A 26 -1.98 -12.93 12.87
C PRO A 26 -0.59 -12.65 13.44
N ASP A 27 -0.55 -12.27 14.72
CA ASP A 27 0.66 -12.17 15.52
C ASP A 27 1.50 -13.45 15.43
N SER A 28 2.65 -13.38 14.78
CA SER A 28 3.68 -14.40 14.92
C SER A 28 4.41 -14.32 16.27
N ASP A 29 4.41 -13.13 16.90
CA ASP A 29 5.05 -12.84 18.20
C ASP A 29 4.07 -12.14 19.17
N GLU A 30 4.31 -12.21 20.50
CA GLU A 30 3.49 -11.57 21.58
C GLU A 30 3.40 -10.01 21.53
N ARG A 31 3.61 -9.37 20.37
CA ARG A 31 3.80 -7.92 20.20
C ARG A 31 2.59 -7.16 19.66
N GLY A 32 1.55 -7.80 19.14
CA GLY A 32 0.38 -7.14 18.53
C GLY A 32 0.32 -7.30 17.00
N VAL A 33 -0.85 -6.97 16.43
CA VAL A 33 -1.27 -7.29 15.03
C VAL A 33 -0.21 -6.84 14.02
N GLU A 34 0.43 -7.82 13.35
CA GLU A 34 1.24 -7.58 12.15
C GLU A 34 0.33 -7.14 11.00
N SER A 35 0.78 -6.19 10.18
CA SER A 35 0.01 -5.70 9.04
C SER A 35 0.85 -5.69 7.78
N ILE A 36 0.27 -6.14 6.67
CA ILE A 36 0.89 -6.00 5.35
C ILE A 36 0.28 -4.79 4.67
N LEU A 37 1.13 -3.87 4.23
CA LEU A 37 0.75 -2.74 3.40
C LEU A 37 1.12 -3.02 1.95
N VAL A 38 0.15 -2.90 1.05
CA VAL A 38 0.35 -2.85 -0.41
C VAL A 38 0.05 -1.43 -0.89
N TRP A 39 0.90 -0.87 -1.74
CA TRP A 39 0.70 0.47 -2.30
C TRP A 39 1.06 0.55 -3.78
N ILE A 40 0.45 1.53 -4.45
CA ILE A 40 0.77 1.92 -5.82
C ILE A 40 1.22 3.38 -5.81
N GLU A 41 2.38 3.66 -6.41
CA GLU A 41 2.91 5.01 -6.59
C GLU A 41 3.22 5.30 -8.06
N HIS A 42 3.13 6.58 -8.44
CA HIS A 42 3.60 7.07 -9.73
C HIS A 42 4.83 7.94 -9.52
N ARG A 43 5.94 7.54 -10.11
CA ARG A 43 7.27 8.14 -9.94
C ARG A 43 7.48 9.31 -10.90
N ASP A 44 8.49 10.13 -10.60
CA ASP A 44 8.83 11.33 -11.38
C ASP A 44 9.36 11.00 -12.79
N ASP A 45 9.89 9.79 -12.98
CA ASP A 45 10.30 9.27 -14.28
C ASP A 45 9.13 8.76 -15.13
N GLY A 46 7.90 8.82 -14.60
CA GLY A 46 6.69 8.34 -15.27
C GLY A 46 6.42 6.84 -15.10
N ALA A 47 7.23 6.14 -14.30
CA ALA A 47 6.97 4.75 -14.00
C ALA A 47 5.92 4.61 -12.88
N TRP A 48 5.06 3.61 -13.02
CA TRP A 48 4.30 3.04 -11.91
C TRP A 48 5.20 2.10 -11.11
N ALA A 49 5.05 2.12 -9.79
CA ALA A 49 5.67 1.16 -8.91
C ALA A 49 4.68 0.61 -7.90
N VAL A 50 4.78 -0.69 -7.64
CA VAL A 50 3.98 -1.39 -6.64
C VAL A 50 4.91 -1.88 -5.56
N GLY A 51 4.57 -1.60 -4.32
CA GLY A 51 5.29 -2.17 -3.19
C GLY A 51 4.40 -2.87 -2.20
N ARG A 52 5.04 -3.74 -1.43
CA ARG A 52 4.48 -4.57 -0.38
C ARG A 52 5.46 -4.60 0.79
N ALA A 53 4.97 -4.36 1.99
CA ALA A 53 5.80 -4.44 3.19
C ALA A 53 4.99 -4.84 4.42
N SER A 54 5.51 -5.79 5.20
CA SER A 54 5.08 -6.02 6.57
C SER A 54 5.50 -4.85 7.46
N ASP A 55 4.56 -4.38 8.27
CA ASP A 55 4.72 -3.43 9.37
C ASP A 55 5.51 -2.18 9.00
N LEU A 56 5.35 -1.70 7.76
CA LEU A 56 6.11 -0.57 7.25
C LEU A 56 5.98 0.67 8.14
N THR A 57 4.78 0.93 8.68
CA THR A 57 4.50 2.05 9.59
C THR A 57 5.09 1.85 10.99
N GLN A 58 5.42 0.62 11.37
CA GLN A 58 6.00 0.26 12.67
C GLN A 58 7.53 0.12 12.60
N ARG A 59 8.14 0.20 11.41
CA ARG A 59 9.61 0.19 11.27
C ARG A 59 10.23 1.45 11.88
N GLU A 60 11.44 1.30 12.42
CA GLU A 60 12.27 2.43 12.87
C GLU A 60 12.38 3.51 11.76
N TYR A 61 12.58 3.03 10.53
CA TYR A 61 12.51 3.81 9.29
C TYR A 61 11.35 3.32 8.43
N SER A 62 10.33 4.15 8.31
CA SER A 62 9.08 3.84 7.59
C SER A 62 9.19 4.03 6.06
N GLU A 63 10.36 4.39 5.55
CA GLU A 63 10.59 4.53 4.11
C GLU A 63 10.65 3.15 3.42
N PRO A 64 9.97 2.97 2.28
CA PRO A 64 10.11 1.78 1.46
C PRO A 64 11.56 1.56 1.01
N ARG A 65 12.02 0.32 1.14
CA ARG A 65 13.33 -0.15 0.65
C ARG A 65 13.19 -0.69 -0.76
N GLU A 66 14.30 -0.84 -1.46
CA GLU A 66 14.33 -1.38 -2.83
C GLU A 66 13.64 -2.76 -2.92
N HIS A 67 13.88 -3.63 -1.93
CA HIS A 67 13.27 -4.97 -1.90
C HIS A 67 11.78 -4.99 -1.52
N ASP A 68 11.23 -3.87 -1.05
CA ASP A 68 9.79 -3.80 -0.81
C ASP A 68 9.00 -3.58 -2.11
N TYR A 69 9.66 -3.27 -3.24
CA TYR A 69 9.00 -3.12 -4.54
C TYR A 69 8.88 -4.45 -5.28
N LEU A 70 7.65 -4.80 -5.64
CA LEU A 70 7.32 -6.00 -6.40
C LEU A 70 7.31 -5.75 -7.91
N PHE A 71 7.06 -4.51 -8.32
CA PHE A 71 6.94 -4.12 -9.71
C PHE A 71 7.43 -2.68 -9.93
N THR A 72 8.03 -2.44 -11.09
CA THR A 72 8.26 -1.10 -11.66
C THR A 72 8.11 -1.19 -13.17
N GLY A 73 7.29 -0.33 -13.77
CA GLY A 73 7.04 -0.32 -15.21
C GLY A 73 6.19 0.87 -15.64
N PHE A 74 5.95 1.02 -16.94
CA PHE A 74 5.22 2.17 -17.48
C PHE A 74 3.73 1.89 -17.74
N GLU A 75 3.33 0.62 -17.76
CA GLU A 75 1.95 0.21 -18.00
C GLU A 75 1.16 0.19 -16.69
N ILE A 76 0.05 0.93 -16.66
CA ILE A 76 -0.84 1.02 -15.49
C ILE A 76 -1.56 -0.29 -15.20
N ASP A 77 -1.92 -1.05 -16.24
CA ASP A 77 -2.62 -2.33 -16.09
C ASP A 77 -1.69 -3.39 -15.49
N ASP A 78 -0.41 -3.43 -15.89
CA ASP A 78 0.60 -4.29 -15.26
C ASP A 78 0.81 -3.94 -13.77
N ALA A 79 0.76 -2.65 -13.42
CA ALA A 79 0.84 -2.22 -12.02
C ALA A 79 -0.39 -2.65 -11.22
N LEU A 80 -1.59 -2.58 -11.80
CA LEU A 80 -2.82 -3.07 -11.16
C LEU A 80 -2.78 -4.58 -10.98
N ASP A 81 -2.31 -5.33 -11.98
CA ASP A 81 -2.18 -6.78 -11.90
C ASP A 81 -1.17 -7.19 -10.81
N ALA A 82 -0.01 -6.51 -10.74
CA ALA A 82 0.98 -6.77 -9.70
C ALA A 82 0.44 -6.46 -8.29
N ALA A 83 -0.29 -5.36 -8.12
CA ALA A 83 -0.85 -4.97 -6.82
C ALA A 83 -1.99 -5.89 -6.38
N ASN A 84 -2.89 -6.25 -7.30
CA ASN A 84 -4.00 -7.14 -7.01
C ASN A 84 -3.55 -8.59 -6.79
N GLY A 85 -2.54 -9.06 -7.52
CA GLY A 85 -1.94 -10.37 -7.28
C GLY A 85 -1.33 -10.46 -5.88
N ALA A 86 -0.55 -9.46 -5.47
CA ALA A 86 0.01 -9.42 -4.12
C ALA A 86 -1.10 -9.34 -3.04
N LEU A 87 -2.12 -8.51 -3.27
CA LEU A 87 -3.26 -8.39 -2.36
C LEU A 87 -4.03 -9.71 -2.20
N GLU A 88 -4.28 -10.42 -3.30
CA GLU A 88 -4.96 -11.71 -3.28
C GLU A 88 -4.14 -12.75 -2.52
N ASP A 89 -2.84 -12.87 -2.81
CA ASP A 89 -1.93 -13.79 -2.12
C ASP A 89 -1.93 -13.56 -0.59
N ASP A 90 -1.86 -12.30 -0.17
CA ASP A 90 -1.82 -11.93 1.25
C ASP A 90 -3.18 -12.09 1.95
N VAL A 91 -4.30 -11.82 1.26
CA VAL A 91 -5.65 -12.08 1.80
C VAL A 91 -5.85 -13.59 1.98
N VAL A 92 -5.48 -14.40 0.99
CA VAL A 92 -5.57 -15.86 1.08
C VAL A 92 -4.72 -16.39 2.24
N ALA A 93 -3.51 -15.86 2.44
CA ALA A 93 -2.67 -16.22 3.59
C ALA A 93 -3.33 -15.86 4.93
N SER A 94 -3.89 -14.65 5.06
CA SER A 94 -4.59 -14.20 6.26
C SER A 94 -5.82 -15.07 6.59
N GLU A 95 -6.60 -15.44 5.56
CA GLU A 95 -7.76 -16.32 5.72
C GLU A 95 -7.36 -17.73 6.16
N GLN A 96 -6.26 -18.27 5.64
CA GLN A 96 -5.72 -19.58 6.04
C GLN A 96 -5.33 -19.62 7.52
N ASP A 97 -4.89 -18.48 8.06
CA ASP A 97 -4.57 -18.31 9.47
C ASP A 97 -5.80 -17.94 10.34
N GLY A 98 -6.99 -17.93 9.74
CA GLY A 98 -8.27 -17.74 10.44
C GLY A 98 -8.69 -16.29 10.61
N ILE A 99 -8.01 -15.34 9.95
CA ILE A 99 -8.41 -13.95 9.90
C ILE A 99 -9.17 -13.71 8.59
N ALA A 100 -10.50 -13.59 8.68
CA ALA A 100 -11.30 -13.16 7.54
C ALA A 100 -11.05 -11.67 7.27
N VAL A 101 -10.53 -11.35 6.09
CA VAL A 101 -10.27 -9.97 5.68
C VAL A 101 -11.07 -9.62 4.42
N ASP A 102 -11.96 -8.64 4.54
CA ASP A 102 -12.66 -8.07 3.40
C ASP A 102 -11.92 -6.81 2.92
N VAL A 103 -10.98 -7.00 1.98
CA VAL A 103 -10.23 -5.90 1.35
C VAL A 103 -10.64 -5.76 -0.11
N ALA A 104 -11.12 -4.58 -0.48
CA ALA A 104 -11.46 -4.30 -1.88
C ALA A 104 -10.20 -4.30 -2.77
N PRO A 105 -10.29 -4.82 -4.02
CA PRO A 105 -9.17 -4.78 -4.96
C PRO A 105 -8.78 -3.34 -5.31
N PHE A 106 -7.57 -3.18 -5.84
CA PHE A 106 -7.14 -1.96 -6.52
C PHE A 106 -7.85 -1.85 -7.86
N LEU A 107 -8.39 -0.67 -8.12
CA LEU A 107 -9.13 -0.40 -9.35
C LEU A 107 -8.48 0.74 -10.10
N ARG A 108 -8.61 0.74 -11.41
CA ARG A 108 -8.06 1.80 -12.27
C ARG A 108 -8.47 3.20 -11.82
N ARG A 109 -9.72 3.37 -11.37
CA ARG A 109 -10.24 4.64 -10.83
C ARG A 109 -9.47 5.15 -9.60
N ASP A 110 -8.86 4.26 -8.83
CA ASP A 110 -8.06 4.63 -7.66
C ASP A 110 -6.78 5.37 -8.10
N LEU A 111 -6.29 5.09 -9.32
CA LEU A 111 -5.10 5.69 -9.90
C LEU A 111 -5.42 6.92 -10.78
N GLU A 112 -6.65 7.01 -11.28
CA GLU A 112 -7.12 8.13 -12.10
C GLU A 112 -7.53 9.36 -11.26
N SER A 113 -7.91 9.16 -10.00
CA SER A 113 -8.40 10.26 -9.13
C SER A 113 -7.36 11.36 -8.86
N PRO A 114 -6.09 11.04 -8.54
CA PRO A 114 -5.06 12.07 -8.34
C PRO A 114 -4.60 12.73 -9.66
N LEU A 115 -4.76 12.05 -10.80
CA LEU A 115 -4.49 12.61 -12.13
C LEU A 115 -5.60 13.58 -12.58
N ASN A 116 -6.87 13.28 -12.29
CA ASN A 116 -7.99 14.14 -12.65
C ASN A 116 -8.00 15.47 -11.86
N GLU A 117 -7.54 15.50 -10.61
CA GLU A 117 -7.36 16.77 -9.89
C GLU A 117 -6.27 17.65 -10.53
N TRP A 118 -5.20 17.04 -11.06
CA TRP A 118 -4.12 17.75 -11.76
C TRP A 118 -4.53 18.25 -13.17
N PHE A 119 -5.33 17.47 -13.90
CA PHE A 119 -5.80 17.83 -15.25
C PHE A 119 -7.02 18.76 -15.26
N TRP A 120 -7.98 18.60 -14.34
CA TRP A 120 -9.26 19.34 -14.35
C TRP A 120 -9.36 20.43 -13.28
N GLY A 121 -8.51 20.43 -12.25
CA GLY A 121 -8.47 21.45 -11.20
C GLY A 121 -8.02 22.85 -11.67
N ARG A 122 -7.49 22.99 -12.89
CA ARG A 122 -7.09 24.28 -13.48
C ARG A 122 -8.18 24.98 -14.31
N ARG A 123 -9.42 24.48 -14.29
CA ARG A 123 -10.58 25.11 -14.97
C ARG A 123 -11.78 25.34 -14.06
N ALA A 124 -11.54 25.69 -12.80
CA ALA A 124 -12.52 26.46 -12.03
C ALA A 124 -11.97 27.88 -11.89
N THR A 125 -12.71 28.83 -12.48
CA THR A 125 -12.50 30.28 -12.56
C THR A 125 -12.25 30.96 -11.22
#